data_AF-A0A5E4JZP3-F1
#
_entry.id   AF-A0A5E4JZP3-F1
#
_cell.length_a   1.000
_cell.length_b   1.000
_cell.length_c   1.000
_cell.angle_alpha   90.00
_cell.angle_beta   90.00
_cell.angle_gamma   90.00
#
_symmetry.space_group_name_H-M   'P 1'
#
loop_
_entity.id
_entity.type
_entity.pdbx_description
1 polymer ?
#
loop_
_entity_poly.entity_id
_entity_poly.type
_entity_poly.pdbx_seq_one_letter_code
_entity_poly.pdbx_strand_id
1 'polypeptide(L)'
;MKKEEIKFKHLEDPAFKVHHSRRTFGQKAADKVTEITGSWGFILFLFVILLAWVAVNSYFLVKYSQGPFDPYPFVFLNLVLACLAVIQAPIILMSQNREAQKDRIKNEYDYQVNKKAEEEIREIKELLRRKLK
;
A
#
# COMPACT_ATOMS: atom_id res chain seq x y z
N MET A 1 20.81 -10.47 -38.28
CA MET A 1 19.49 -10.81 -37.70
C MET A 1 19.55 -11.37 -36.28
N LYS A 2 20.44 -12.32 -35.92
CA LYS A 2 20.47 -12.95 -34.58
C LYS A 2 21.10 -12.13 -33.42
N LYS A 3 21.75 -11.00 -33.70
CA LYS A 3 22.41 -10.15 -32.68
C LYS A 3 21.45 -9.19 -31.96
N GLU A 4 20.29 -8.89 -32.54
CA GLU A 4 19.30 -8.00 -31.92
C GLU A 4 18.44 -8.73 -30.87
N GLU A 5 18.17 -10.03 -31.07
CA GLU A 5 17.48 -10.88 -30.07
C GLU A 5 18.27 -11.04 -28.75
N ILE A 6 19.60 -10.91 -28.79
CA ILE A 6 20.46 -11.05 -27.60
C ILE A 6 20.38 -9.80 -26.71
N LYS A 7 20.03 -8.62 -27.26
CA LYS A 7 19.88 -7.38 -26.46
C LYS A 7 18.53 -7.30 -25.75
N PHE A 8 17.46 -7.86 -26.33
CA PHE A 8 16.11 -7.78 -25.74
C PHE A 8 15.86 -8.81 -24.63
N LYS A 9 16.67 -9.87 -24.53
CA LYS A 9 16.54 -10.89 -23.47
C LYS A 9 16.97 -10.40 -22.07
N HIS A 10 17.60 -9.22 -21.98
CA HIS A 10 18.20 -8.72 -20.74
C HIS A 10 17.38 -7.62 -20.03
N LEU A 11 16.16 -7.36 -20.51
CA LEU A 11 15.21 -6.42 -19.89
C LEU A 11 14.04 -7.18 -19.25
N GLU A 12 14.31 -8.31 -18.58
CA GLU A 12 13.35 -8.79 -17.59
C GLU A 12 13.46 -7.86 -16.38
N ASP A 13 12.61 -6.84 -16.33
CA ASP A 13 12.47 -5.95 -15.18
C ASP A 13 12.33 -6.82 -13.91
N PRO A 14 13.27 -6.76 -12.95
CA PRO A 14 13.18 -7.55 -11.73
C PRO A 14 11.89 -7.24 -10.95
N ALA A 15 11.31 -6.03 -11.11
CA ALA A 15 10.01 -5.69 -10.55
C ALA A 15 8.85 -6.52 -11.16
N PHE A 16 8.97 -6.94 -12.42
CA PHE A 16 8.00 -7.84 -13.06
C PHE A 16 8.01 -9.25 -12.43
N LYS A 17 9.19 -9.77 -12.06
CA LYS A 17 9.30 -11.06 -11.35
C LYS A 17 8.71 -11.03 -9.95
N VAL A 18 8.86 -9.92 -9.22
CA VAL A 18 8.25 -9.74 -7.89
C VAL A 18 6.71 -9.75 -7.97
N HIS A 19 6.14 -9.23 -9.07
CA HIS A 19 4.70 -9.23 -9.30
C HIS A 19 4.08 -10.64 -9.45
N HIS A 20 4.86 -11.62 -9.92
CA HIS A 20 4.39 -12.97 -10.22
C HIS A 20 4.63 -14.01 -9.11
N SER A 21 5.19 -13.61 -7.97
CA SER A 21 5.29 -14.51 -6.82
C SER A 21 3.88 -14.88 -6.32
N ARG A 22 3.59 -16.18 -6.16
CA ARG A 22 2.27 -16.68 -5.75
C ARG A 22 1.89 -16.09 -4.39
N ARG A 23 1.00 -15.09 -4.40
CA ARG A 23 0.48 -14.45 -3.18
C ARG A 23 -0.19 -15.48 -2.29
N THR A 24 0.21 -15.54 -1.03
CA THR A 24 -0.47 -16.38 -0.03
C THR A 24 -1.87 -15.83 0.26
N PHE A 25 -2.76 -16.69 0.78
CA PHE A 25 -4.15 -16.32 1.05
C PHE A 25 -4.26 -15.13 2.02
N GLY A 26 -3.39 -15.10 3.04
CA GLY A 26 -3.31 -13.99 4.00
C GLY A 26 -2.90 -12.66 3.37
N GLN A 27 -1.97 -12.68 2.40
CA GLN A 27 -1.57 -11.46 1.67
C GLN A 27 -2.70 -10.93 0.79
N LYS A 28 -3.47 -11.82 0.13
CA LYS A 28 -4.65 -11.40 -0.66
C LYS A 28 -5.77 -10.82 0.19
N ALA A 29 -5.98 -11.38 1.39
CA ALA A 29 -6.96 -10.88 2.33
C ALA A 29 -6.56 -9.50 2.89
N ALA A 30 -5.30 -9.33 3.32
CA ALA A 30 -4.77 -8.06 3.78
C ALA A 30 -4.93 -6.95 2.73
N ASP A 31 -4.65 -7.24 1.46
CA ASP A 31 -4.72 -6.25 0.37
C ASP A 31 -6.13 -5.75 0.14
N LYS A 32 -7.10 -6.66 0.14
CA LYS A 32 -8.52 -6.30 0.07
C LYS A 32 -8.95 -5.48 1.27
N VAL A 33 -8.50 -5.83 2.48
CA VAL A 33 -8.84 -5.09 3.69
C VAL A 33 -8.25 -3.68 3.65
N THR A 34 -7.00 -3.52 3.20
CA THR A 34 -6.37 -2.20 3.04
C THR A 34 -7.08 -1.36 1.98
N GLU A 35 -7.45 -1.95 0.84
CA GLU A 35 -8.20 -1.27 -0.22
C GLU A 35 -9.58 -0.79 0.25
N ILE A 36 -10.29 -1.62 1.03
CA ILE A 36 -11.60 -1.27 1.58
C ILE A 36 -11.46 -0.20 2.68
N THR A 37 -10.47 -0.34 3.59
CA THR A 37 -10.25 0.58 4.71
C THR A 37 -9.74 1.95 4.24
N GLY A 38 -9.01 2.00 3.12
CA GLY A 38 -8.47 3.24 2.53
C GLY A 38 -9.46 4.03 1.66
N SER A 39 -10.69 3.53 1.46
CA SER A 39 -11.70 4.20 0.64
C SER A 39 -12.44 5.30 1.42
N TRP A 40 -12.71 6.42 0.75
CA TRP A 40 -13.55 7.50 1.27
C TRP A 40 -14.95 7.02 1.69
N GLY A 41 -15.49 6.00 1.00
CA GLY A 41 -16.79 5.42 1.35
C GLY A 41 -16.80 4.70 2.70
N PHE A 42 -15.69 4.05 3.08
CA PHE A 42 -15.58 3.34 4.35
C PHE A 42 -15.54 4.30 5.54
N ILE A 43 -14.84 5.44 5.38
CA ILE A 43 -14.78 6.49 6.39
C ILE A 43 -16.18 7.05 6.67
N LEU A 44 -16.95 7.36 5.61
CA LEU A 44 -18.33 7.83 5.74
C LEU A 44 -19.24 6.78 6.38
N PHE A 45 -19.09 5.51 6.01
CA PHE A 45 -19.85 4.40 6.61
C PHE A 45 -19.59 4.27 8.11
N LEU A 46 -18.33 4.30 8.54
CA LEU A 46 -17.95 4.29 9.97
C LEU A 46 -18.54 5.48 10.72
N PHE A 47 -18.51 6.67 10.11
CA PHE A 47 -19.08 7.88 10.69
C PHE A 47 -20.61 7.79 10.85
N VAL A 48 -21.32 7.25 9.87
CA VAL A 48 -22.77 7.03 9.94
C VAL A 48 -23.12 6.02 11.03
N ILE A 49 -22.36 4.92 11.15
CA ILE A 49 -22.53 3.94 12.24
C ILE A 49 -22.31 4.59 13.60
N LEU A 50 -21.29 5.43 13.72
CA LEU A 50 -21.01 6.18 14.94
C LEU A 50 -22.19 7.07 15.33
N LEU A 51 -22.69 7.87 14.39
CA LEU A 51 -23.85 8.73 14.63
C LEU A 51 -25.11 7.92 14.96
N ALA A 52 -25.33 6.78 14.29
CA ALA A 52 -26.44 5.90 14.57
C ALA A 52 -26.35 5.30 15.99
N TRP A 53 -25.16 4.88 16.41
CA TRP A 53 -24.94 4.35 17.77
C TRP A 53 -25.21 5.40 18.83
N VAL A 54 -24.68 6.62 18.64
CA VAL A 54 -24.95 7.74 19.54
C VAL A 54 -26.44 8.05 19.59
N ALA A 55 -27.12 8.11 18.44
CA ALA A 55 -28.56 8.39 18.37
C ALA A 55 -29.40 7.32 19.09
N VAL A 56 -29.09 6.02 18.90
CA VAL A 56 -29.76 4.93 19.61
C VAL A 56 -29.52 5.01 21.11
N ASN A 57 -28.27 5.29 21.53
CA ASN A 57 -27.95 5.39 22.95
C ASN A 57 -28.64 6.59 23.62
N SER A 58 -28.62 7.76 22.96
CA SER A 58 -29.35 8.95 23.41
C SER A 58 -30.86 8.74 23.44
N TYR A 59 -31.44 8.03 22.47
CA TYR A 59 -32.86 7.69 22.46
C TYR A 59 -33.23 6.75 23.62
N PHE A 60 -32.40 5.74 23.89
CA PHE A 60 -32.57 4.85 25.04
C PHE A 60 -32.48 5.62 26.37
N LEU A 61 -31.55 6.56 26.50
CA LEU A 61 -31.39 7.43 27.67
C LEU A 61 -32.65 8.28 27.92
N VAL A 62 -33.25 8.83 26.87
CA VAL A 62 -34.46 9.67 26.99
C VAL A 62 -35.73 8.85 27.25
N LYS A 63 -35.85 7.65 26.67
CA LYS A 63 -37.10 6.87 26.69
C LYS A 63 -37.20 5.83 27.81
N TYR A 64 -36.08 5.25 28.24
CA TYR A 64 -36.03 4.25 29.30
C TYR A 64 -35.35 4.83 30.54
N SER A 65 -36.13 5.17 31.57
CA SER A 65 -35.62 5.60 32.89
C SER A 65 -34.82 4.53 33.66
N GLN A 66 -34.42 3.44 33.02
CA GLN A 66 -33.62 2.35 33.59
C GLN A 66 -32.10 2.60 33.46
N GLY A 67 -31.69 3.70 32.81
CA GLY A 67 -30.29 4.10 32.64
C GLY A 67 -29.75 3.82 31.23
N PRO A 68 -28.76 4.59 30.75
CA PRO A 68 -28.19 4.40 29.42
C PRO A 68 -27.46 3.05 29.30
N PHE A 69 -27.61 2.40 28.14
CA PHE A 69 -26.89 1.15 27.82
C PHE A 69 -25.37 1.38 27.74
N ASP A 70 -24.92 2.56 27.31
CA ASP A 70 -23.51 2.97 27.32
C ASP A 70 -23.39 4.42 27.84
N PRO A 71 -23.19 4.62 29.17
CA PRO A 71 -23.04 5.95 29.76
C PRO A 71 -21.86 6.71 29.15
N TYR A 72 -21.98 8.03 29.03
CA TYR A 72 -20.87 8.90 28.65
C TYR A 72 -19.70 8.63 29.62
N PRO A 73 -18.51 8.15 29.16
CA PRO A 73 -17.85 8.42 27.88
C PRO A 73 -17.91 7.32 26.78
N PHE A 74 -18.98 6.53 26.68
CA PHE A 74 -19.18 5.46 25.68
C PHE A 74 -18.07 4.39 25.67
N VAL A 75 -17.94 3.65 26.77
CA VAL A 75 -16.86 2.67 26.98
C VAL A 75 -16.91 1.54 25.95
N PHE A 76 -18.11 1.09 25.58
CA PHE A 76 -18.26 -0.03 24.65
C PHE A 76 -17.84 0.37 23.23
N LEU A 77 -18.30 1.54 22.78
CA LEU A 77 -17.92 2.09 21.48
C LEU A 77 -16.41 2.31 21.38
N ASN A 78 -15.81 2.86 22.44
CA ASN A 78 -14.37 3.08 22.52
C ASN A 78 -13.58 1.76 22.43
N LEU A 79 -14.03 0.71 23.12
CA LEU A 79 -13.41 -0.62 23.05
C LEU A 79 -13.43 -1.17 21.62
N VAL A 80 -14.58 -1.12 20.95
CA VAL A 80 -14.72 -1.63 19.57
C VAL A 80 -13.80 -0.86 18.61
N LEU A 81 -13.77 0.46 18.69
CA LEU A 81 -12.91 1.29 17.83
C LEU A 81 -11.42 1.04 18.10
N ALA A 82 -11.02 0.89 19.35
CA ALA A 82 -9.64 0.58 19.71
C ALA A 82 -9.20 -0.79 19.15
N CYS A 83 -10.04 -1.82 19.28
CA CYS A 83 -9.78 -3.14 18.70
C CYS A 83 -9.64 -3.06 17.17
N LEU A 84 -10.51 -2.31 16.49
CA LEU A 84 -10.41 -2.10 15.04
C LEU A 84 -9.09 -1.43 14.65
N ALA A 85 -8.68 -0.38 15.37
CA ALA A 85 -7.43 0.34 15.11
C ALA A 85 -6.20 -0.56 15.31
N VAL A 86 -6.18 -1.37 16.38
CA VAL A 86 -5.06 -2.30 16.66
C VAL A 86 -4.89 -3.34 15.56
N ILE A 87 -5.97 -3.85 14.98
CA ILE A 87 -5.90 -4.82 13.87
C ILE A 87 -5.52 -4.12 12.56
N GLN A 88 -5.93 -2.88 12.34
CA GLN A 88 -5.62 -2.11 11.13
C GLN A 88 -4.12 -1.79 11.03
N ALA A 89 -3.47 -1.38 12.12
CA ALA A 89 -2.06 -0.99 12.13
C ALA A 89 -1.09 -2.02 11.51
N PRO A 90 -1.09 -3.31 11.90
CA PRO A 90 -0.21 -4.32 11.31
C PRO A 90 -0.60 -4.67 9.87
N ILE A 91 -1.88 -4.61 9.50
CA ILE A 91 -2.32 -4.85 8.12
C ILE A 91 -1.76 -3.75 7.20
N ILE A 92 -1.89 -2.49 7.63
CA ILE A 92 -1.32 -1.34 6.93
C ILE A 92 0.21 -1.49 6.85
N LEU A 93 0.88 -1.84 7.95
CA LEU A 93 2.33 -2.01 7.99
C LEU A 93 2.81 -3.16 7.08
N MET A 94 2.06 -4.27 7.00
CA MET A 94 2.35 -5.37 6.07
C MET A 94 2.21 -4.93 4.61
N SER A 95 1.18 -4.14 4.28
CA SER A 95 1.03 -3.58 2.93
C SER A 95 2.16 -2.61 2.60
N GLN A 96 2.51 -1.73 3.53
CA GLN A 96 3.60 -0.75 3.38
C GLN A 96 4.96 -1.43 3.24
N ASN A 97 5.29 -2.41 4.08
CA ASN A 97 6.56 -3.14 4.01
C ASN A 97 6.72 -3.84 2.64
N ARG A 98 5.62 -4.36 2.09
CA ARG A 98 5.63 -4.99 0.77
C ARG A 98 5.81 -3.96 -0.37
N GLU A 99 5.13 -2.82 -0.31
CA GLU A 99 5.34 -1.75 -1.30
C GLU A 99 6.77 -1.21 -1.25
N ALA A 100 7.30 -0.97 -0.04
CA ALA A 100 8.67 -0.52 0.16
C ALA A 100 9.72 -1.50 -0.39
N GLN A 101 9.48 -2.82 -0.28
CA GLN A 101 10.37 -3.82 -0.89
C GLN A 101 10.35 -3.77 -2.42
N LYS A 102 9.18 -3.57 -3.03
CA LYS A 102 9.08 -3.40 -4.49
C LYS A 102 9.80 -2.14 -4.96
N ASP A 103 9.58 -1.02 -4.27
CA ASP A 103 10.20 0.24 -4.59
C ASP A 103 11.72 0.17 -4.48
N ARG A 104 12.25 -0.52 -3.47
CA ARG A 104 13.71 -0.76 -3.34
C ARG A 104 14.30 -1.51 -4.53
N ILE A 105 13.65 -2.60 -4.97
CA ILE A 105 14.13 -3.40 -6.10
C ILE A 105 14.10 -2.59 -7.39
N LYS A 106 13.02 -1.84 -7.61
CA LYS A 106 12.89 -0.95 -8.77
C LYS A 106 13.96 0.13 -8.78
N ASN A 107 14.19 0.79 -7.64
CA ASN A 107 15.21 1.83 -7.51
C ASN A 107 16.63 1.30 -7.78
N GLU A 108 16.95 0.10 -7.29
CA GLU A 108 18.26 -0.53 -7.54
C GLU A 108 18.45 -0.87 -9.03
N TYR A 109 17.39 -1.35 -9.70
CA TYR A 109 17.41 -1.61 -11.13
C TYR A 109 17.60 -0.33 -11.95
N ASP A 110 16.80 0.71 -11.65
CA ASP A 110 16.90 2.01 -12.30
C ASP A 110 18.30 2.62 -12.12
N TYR A 111 18.90 2.44 -10.93
CA TYR A 111 20.27 2.85 -10.67
C TYR A 111 21.29 2.14 -11.58
N GLN A 112 21.19 0.82 -11.74
CA GLN A 112 22.10 0.06 -12.62
C GLN A 112 21.94 0.45 -14.10
N VAL A 113 20.70 0.64 -14.56
CA VAL A 113 20.42 1.09 -15.93
C VAL A 113 21.01 2.48 -16.17
N ASN A 114 20.82 3.42 -15.24
CA ASN A 114 21.38 4.76 -15.35
C ASN A 114 22.91 4.76 -15.38
N LYS A 115 23.56 3.95 -14.54
CA LYS A 115 25.02 3.82 -14.55
C LYS A 115 25.53 3.30 -15.89
N LYS A 116 24.88 2.28 -16.45
CA LYS A 116 25.23 1.74 -17.77
C LYS A 116 25.01 2.76 -18.89
N ALA A 117 23.92 3.52 -18.83
CA ALA A 117 23.66 4.60 -19.78
C ALA A 117 24.75 5.69 -19.72
N GLU A 118 25.25 6.02 -18.52
CA GLU A 118 26.37 6.96 -18.36
C GLU A 118 27.65 6.45 -19.04
N GLU A 119 27.98 5.16 -18.86
CA GLU A 119 29.13 4.52 -19.51
C GLU A 119 29.00 4.56 -21.05
N GLU A 120 27.85 4.16 -21.60
CA GLU A 120 27.58 4.21 -23.05
C GLU A 120 27.67 5.65 -23.62
N ILE A 121 27.15 6.64 -22.89
CA ILE A 121 27.26 8.06 -23.27
C ILE A 121 28.72 8.51 -23.26
N ARG A 122 29.51 8.07 -22.28
CA ARG A 122 30.94 8.40 -22.18
C ARG A 122 31.71 7.83 -23.37
N GLU A 123 31.45 6.57 -23.74
CA GLU A 123 32.05 5.94 -24.93
C GLU A 123 31.71 6.71 -26.22
N ILE A 124 30.44 7.08 -26.41
CA ILE A 124 30.01 7.87 -27.57
C ILE A 124 30.72 9.23 -27.59
N LYS A 125 30.81 9.92 -26.46
CA LYS A 125 31.54 11.20 -26.34
C LYS A 125 33.01 11.06 -26.73
N GLU A 126 33.67 9.99 -26.31
CA GLU A 126 35.07 9.74 -26.70
C GLU A 126 35.22 9.46 -28.20
N LEU A 127 34.33 8.67 -28.79
CA LEU A 127 34.34 8.39 -30.22
C LEU A 127 34.13 9.66 -31.05
N LEU A 128 33.19 10.53 -30.65
CA LEU A 128 32.97 11.83 -31.29
C LEU A 128 34.20 12.74 -31.16
N ARG A 129 34.80 12.80 -29.97
CA ARG A 129 36.03 13.58 -29.74
C ARG A 129 37.19 13.09 -30.61
N ARG A 130 37.33 11.79 -30.82
CA ARG A 130 38.35 11.23 -31.73
C ARG A 130 38.10 11.58 -33.20
N LYS A 131 36.84 11.64 -33.65
CA LYS A 131 36.48 11.99 -35.03
C LYS A 131 36.57 13.49 -35.34
N LEU A 132 36.52 14.35 -34.32
CA LEU A 132 36.64 15.81 -34.44
C LEU A 132 38.09 16.31 -34.36
N LYS A 133 39.06 15.41 -34.20
CA LYS A 133 40.50 15.66 -34.29
C LYS A 133 41.02 15.17 -35.63
#